data_AF-A0A089Z7S3-F1
#
_entry.id   AF-A0A089Z7S3-F1
#
_cell.length_a   1.000
_cell.length_b   1.000
_cell.length_c   1.000
_cell.angle_alpha   90.00
_cell.angle_beta   90.00
_cell.angle_gamma   90.00
#
_symmetry.space_group_name_H-M   'P 1'
#
loop_
_entity.id
_entity.type
_entity.pdbx_description
1 polymer ?
#
loop_
_entity_poly.entity_id
_entity_poly.type
_entity_poly.pdbx_seq_one_letter_code
_entity_poly.pdbx_strand_id
1 'polypeptide(L)'
;MVVKIGVIKSGNIGTSPVLDLVLDERADRPNIDVRGVSSGAKMNPEQVEEVVPKIMDFEPDFVIFISPNPGAPGPAKARELLSGMDVPALIIGDAPGMGKREEMDEQGLGYIVVLGDPMIGARREFLDPTEMASFNADVIKVLAATGAYRVVQETIDGMIAACEAGNEIELPKVVIDAAKATDAAGFASPYAKAKAMAAYEMAAKVGDIDLKGCFMVKEMEKYVPIVASAHELIATAAKLATEAREIEKANDTVLRKPHGAQGQTLSKTVLVSKPE
;
A
#
# COMPACT_ATOMS: atom_id res chain seq x y z
N MET A 1 2.02 -24.03 11.91
CA MET A 1 0.65 -23.68 11.48
C MET A 1 0.78 -22.98 10.13
N VAL A 2 -0.20 -23.09 9.23
CA VAL A 2 -0.22 -22.27 8.02
C VAL A 2 -1.18 -21.12 8.29
N VAL A 3 -0.70 -19.89 8.26
CA VAL A 3 -1.51 -18.70 8.53
C VAL A 3 -2.31 -18.36 7.27
N LYS A 4 -3.63 -18.38 7.37
CA LYS A 4 -4.57 -18.07 6.30
C LYS A 4 -4.85 -16.56 6.27
N ILE A 5 -4.51 -15.89 5.18
CA ILE A 5 -4.66 -14.44 5.04
C ILE A 5 -5.71 -14.13 3.98
N GLY A 6 -6.76 -13.43 4.39
CA GLY A 6 -7.77 -12.94 3.46
C GLY A 6 -7.46 -11.53 2.98
N VAL A 7 -7.41 -11.28 1.68
CA VAL A 7 -7.17 -9.95 1.09
C VAL A 7 -8.38 -9.51 0.28
N ILE A 8 -9.05 -8.45 0.70
CA ILE A 8 -10.20 -7.87 0.02
C ILE A 8 -9.76 -6.57 -0.65
N LYS A 9 -9.91 -6.48 -1.98
CA LYS A 9 -9.53 -5.31 -2.79
C LYS A 9 -10.75 -4.66 -3.42
N SER A 10 -11.07 -3.44 -3.00
CA SER A 10 -12.20 -2.67 -3.56
C SER A 10 -11.72 -1.30 -4.03
N GLY A 11 -11.77 -1.05 -5.35
CA GLY A 11 -11.07 0.08 -5.93
C GLY A 11 -9.57 -0.19 -6.05
N ASN A 12 -8.77 0.85 -6.28
CA ASN A 12 -7.34 0.71 -6.46
C ASN A 12 -6.58 1.91 -5.90
N ILE A 13 -5.58 1.60 -5.08
CA ILE A 13 -4.43 2.45 -4.74
C ILE A 13 -3.16 1.71 -5.13
N GLY A 14 -2.04 2.39 -5.29
CA GLY A 14 -0.76 1.83 -5.75
C GLY A 14 -0.27 0.64 -4.92
N THR A 15 -0.64 0.52 -3.65
CA THR A 15 -0.33 -0.66 -2.81
C THR A 15 -1.12 -1.92 -3.19
N SER A 16 -2.33 -1.76 -3.74
CA SER A 16 -3.29 -2.86 -3.99
C SER A 16 -2.81 -3.92 -4.99
N PRO A 17 -2.21 -3.55 -6.13
CA PRO A 17 -1.82 -4.52 -7.16
C PRO A 17 -0.79 -5.56 -6.68
N VAL A 18 0.03 -5.22 -5.70
CA VAL A 18 1.15 -6.06 -5.25
C VAL A 18 1.04 -6.53 -3.80
N LEU A 19 0.01 -6.13 -3.05
CA LEU A 19 -0.12 -6.37 -1.61
C LEU A 19 0.05 -7.85 -1.21
N ASP A 20 -0.64 -8.75 -1.88
CA ASP A 20 -0.55 -10.19 -1.67
C ASP A 20 0.79 -10.77 -2.15
N LEU A 21 1.35 -10.20 -3.21
CA LEU A 21 2.62 -10.64 -3.80
C LEU A 21 3.84 -10.23 -2.96
N VAL A 22 3.79 -9.11 -2.24
CA VAL A 22 4.89 -8.69 -1.36
C VAL A 22 5.02 -9.56 -0.11
N LEU A 23 3.99 -10.33 0.23
CA LEU A 23 4.02 -11.29 1.32
C LEU A 23 4.70 -12.60 0.92
N ASP A 24 4.66 -13.00 -0.35
CA ASP A 24 5.33 -14.22 -0.83
C ASP A 24 5.92 -14.00 -2.22
N GLU A 25 7.03 -13.27 -2.26
CA GLU A 25 7.62 -12.71 -3.47
C GLU A 25 8.16 -13.75 -4.45
N ARG A 26 8.26 -15.02 -4.03
CA ARG A 26 8.70 -16.16 -4.84
C ARG A 26 7.70 -17.32 -4.87
N ALA A 27 6.53 -17.17 -4.25
CA ALA A 27 5.56 -18.26 -4.07
C ALA A 27 6.19 -19.50 -3.41
N ASP A 28 7.09 -19.29 -2.45
CA ASP A 28 7.87 -20.34 -1.77
C ASP A 28 7.78 -20.32 -0.25
N ARG A 29 6.96 -19.43 0.34
CA ARG A 29 6.70 -19.42 1.79
C ARG A 29 5.76 -20.58 2.16
N PRO A 30 6.20 -21.54 2.99
CA PRO A 30 5.37 -22.68 3.37
C PRO A 30 4.38 -22.36 4.50
N ASN A 31 4.51 -21.20 5.15
CA ASN A 31 3.85 -20.88 6.41
C ASN A 31 2.62 -19.96 6.26
N ILE A 32 2.30 -19.54 5.03
CA ILE A 32 1.11 -18.72 4.74
C ILE A 32 0.29 -19.32 3.58
N ASP A 33 -1.01 -19.07 3.59
CA ASP A 33 -1.89 -19.28 2.44
C ASP A 33 -2.75 -18.03 2.24
N VAL A 34 -2.61 -17.36 1.10
CA VAL A 34 -3.25 -16.08 0.81
C VAL A 34 -4.38 -16.26 -0.20
N ARG A 35 -5.55 -15.69 0.08
CA ARG A 35 -6.66 -15.62 -0.88
C ARG A 35 -7.13 -14.19 -1.06
N GLY A 36 -7.33 -13.81 -2.32
CA GLY A 36 -7.83 -12.50 -2.70
C GLY A 36 -9.28 -12.55 -3.18
N VAL A 37 -10.11 -11.62 -2.73
CA VAL A 37 -11.42 -11.31 -3.34
C VAL A 37 -11.41 -9.84 -3.76
N SER A 38 -11.94 -9.52 -4.94
CA SER A 38 -11.96 -8.14 -5.43
C SER A 38 -13.24 -7.79 -6.18
N SER A 39 -13.69 -6.54 -6.02
CA SER A 39 -14.75 -5.91 -6.83
C SER A 39 -14.20 -5.13 -8.03
N GLY A 40 -12.92 -5.32 -8.36
CA GLY A 40 -12.20 -4.53 -9.36
C GLY A 40 -12.15 -3.05 -8.98
N ALA A 41 -12.30 -2.16 -9.96
CA ALA A 41 -12.24 -0.72 -9.74
C ALA A 41 -13.42 -0.14 -8.94
N LYS A 42 -14.51 -0.89 -8.76
CA LYS A 42 -15.70 -0.41 -8.04
C LYS A 42 -15.52 -0.57 -6.54
N MET A 43 -15.94 0.45 -5.79
CA MET A 43 -15.87 0.48 -4.32
C MET A 43 -17.15 1.05 -3.70
N ASN A 44 -18.31 0.89 -4.35
CA ASN A 44 -19.59 1.31 -3.76
C ASN A 44 -20.05 0.29 -2.71
N PRO A 45 -20.97 0.68 -1.79
CA PRO A 45 -21.50 -0.22 -0.77
C PRO A 45 -21.98 -1.57 -1.30
N GLU A 46 -22.74 -1.59 -2.40
CA GLU A 46 -23.25 -2.82 -3.03
C GLU A 46 -22.13 -3.82 -3.37
N GLN A 47 -21.04 -3.35 -3.97
CA GLN A 47 -19.92 -4.22 -4.33
C GLN A 47 -19.17 -4.70 -3.08
N VAL A 48 -19.01 -3.84 -2.08
CA VAL A 48 -18.35 -4.17 -0.81
C VAL A 48 -19.15 -5.22 -0.03
N GLU A 49 -20.47 -5.04 0.08
CA GLU A 49 -21.38 -5.98 0.72
C GLU A 49 -21.36 -7.36 0.05
N GLU A 50 -21.09 -7.42 -1.27
CA GLU A 50 -20.94 -8.68 -1.99
C GLU A 50 -19.59 -9.36 -1.73
N VAL A 51 -18.47 -8.62 -1.73
CA VAL A 51 -17.13 -9.22 -1.69
C VAL A 51 -16.61 -9.50 -0.28
N VAL A 52 -16.97 -8.68 0.71
CA VAL A 52 -16.46 -8.83 2.08
C VAL A 52 -16.85 -10.17 2.71
N PRO A 53 -18.11 -10.64 2.63
CA PRO A 53 -18.48 -11.93 3.22
C PRO A 53 -17.80 -13.13 2.55
N LYS A 54 -17.53 -13.07 1.23
CA LYS A 54 -16.97 -14.19 0.46
C LYS A 54 -15.58 -14.63 0.94
N ILE A 55 -14.80 -13.73 1.53
CA ILE A 55 -13.48 -14.10 2.05
C ILE A 55 -13.58 -15.00 3.29
N MET A 56 -14.72 -15.03 3.98
CA MET A 56 -14.93 -15.85 5.17
C MET A 56 -15.06 -17.34 4.83
N ASP A 57 -15.46 -17.69 3.60
CA ASP A 57 -15.48 -19.08 3.12
C ASP A 57 -14.07 -19.74 3.15
N PHE A 58 -13.01 -18.93 3.20
CA PHE A 58 -11.63 -19.39 3.32
C PHE A 58 -11.21 -19.66 4.78
N GLU A 59 -12.00 -19.21 5.76
CA GLU A 59 -11.68 -19.23 7.19
C GLU A 59 -10.31 -18.59 7.50
N PRO A 60 -10.10 -17.30 7.18
CA PRO A 60 -8.82 -16.64 7.40
C PRO A 60 -8.54 -16.39 8.89
N ASP A 61 -7.27 -16.44 9.28
CA ASP A 61 -6.80 -16.07 10.63
C ASP A 61 -6.85 -14.55 10.83
N PHE A 62 -6.67 -13.78 9.76
CA PHE A 62 -6.96 -12.35 9.72
C PHE A 62 -7.26 -11.87 8.30
N VAL A 63 -7.91 -10.71 8.19
CA VAL A 63 -8.31 -10.09 6.93
C VAL A 63 -7.63 -8.76 6.72
N ILE A 64 -7.25 -8.47 5.49
CA ILE A 64 -6.81 -7.16 5.04
C ILE A 64 -7.83 -6.62 4.05
N PHE A 65 -8.39 -5.44 4.33
CA PHE A 65 -9.21 -4.70 3.37
C PHE A 65 -8.43 -3.50 2.86
N ILE A 66 -8.26 -3.41 1.54
CA ILE A 66 -7.54 -2.31 0.90
C ILE A 66 -8.43 -1.56 -0.09
N SER A 67 -8.46 -0.23 0.06
CA SER A 67 -9.26 0.67 -0.79
C SER A 67 -8.72 2.11 -0.72
N PRO A 68 -8.87 2.91 -1.78
CA PRO A 68 -8.77 4.36 -1.65
C PRO A 68 -9.85 4.87 -0.70
N ASN A 69 -9.52 5.94 0.01
CA ASN A 69 -10.33 6.66 0.99
C ASN A 69 -11.13 5.73 1.93
N PRO A 70 -10.54 5.28 3.06
CA PRO A 70 -11.23 4.48 4.08
C PRO A 70 -12.52 5.10 4.66
N GLY A 71 -12.74 6.40 4.44
CA GLY A 71 -13.95 7.12 4.83
C GLY A 71 -15.05 7.20 3.76
N ALA A 72 -14.79 6.76 2.52
CA ALA A 72 -15.79 6.74 1.46
C ALA A 72 -16.92 5.74 1.77
N PRO A 73 -18.13 5.88 1.16
CA PRO A 73 -19.29 5.08 1.55
C PRO A 73 -19.08 3.55 1.52
N GLY A 74 -18.45 3.00 0.47
CA GLY A 74 -18.16 1.57 0.42
C GLY A 74 -17.08 1.14 1.43
N PRO A 75 -15.92 1.80 1.49
CA PRO A 75 -14.92 1.51 2.52
C PRO A 75 -15.44 1.62 3.95
N ALA A 76 -16.30 2.60 4.24
CA ALA A 76 -16.98 2.70 5.54
C ALA A 76 -17.90 1.49 5.80
N LYS A 77 -18.62 1.02 4.78
CA LYS A 77 -19.41 -0.21 4.89
C LYS A 77 -18.53 -1.45 5.10
N ALA A 78 -17.36 -1.52 4.47
CA ALA A 78 -16.40 -2.61 4.68
C ALA A 78 -15.93 -2.64 6.14
N ARG A 79 -15.58 -1.48 6.70
CA ARG A 79 -15.19 -1.33 8.11
C ARG A 79 -16.30 -1.79 9.05
N GLU A 80 -17.53 -1.36 8.81
CA GLU A 80 -18.70 -1.81 9.59
C GLU A 80 -18.83 -3.34 9.58
N LEU A 81 -18.80 -3.96 8.39
CA LEU A 81 -18.91 -5.41 8.26
C LEU A 81 -17.77 -6.15 8.97
N LEU A 82 -16.52 -5.71 8.75
CA LEU A 82 -15.33 -6.33 9.32
C LEU A 82 -15.27 -6.17 10.85
N SER A 83 -15.69 -5.02 11.38
CA SER A 83 -15.78 -4.81 12.84
C SER A 83 -16.81 -5.70 13.53
N GLY A 84 -17.80 -6.20 12.77
CA GLY A 84 -18.79 -7.16 13.26
C GLY A 84 -18.39 -8.62 13.09
N MET A 85 -17.24 -8.91 12.47
CA MET A 85 -16.73 -10.27 12.28
C MET A 85 -15.81 -10.68 13.45
N ASP A 86 -15.79 -11.97 13.77
CA ASP A 86 -14.91 -12.55 14.79
C ASP A 86 -13.51 -12.88 14.23
N VAL A 87 -13.01 -12.03 13.32
CA VAL A 87 -11.72 -12.19 12.63
C VAL A 87 -10.98 -10.86 12.66
N PRO A 88 -9.72 -10.80 13.15
CA PRO A 88 -8.93 -9.58 13.15
C PRO A 88 -8.82 -8.96 11.76
N ALA A 89 -9.05 -7.64 11.65
CA ALA A 89 -9.09 -6.96 10.37
C ALA A 89 -8.17 -5.73 10.33
N LEU A 90 -7.41 -5.63 9.23
CA LEU A 90 -6.49 -4.55 8.92
C LEU A 90 -7.01 -3.74 7.72
N ILE A 91 -7.18 -2.43 7.90
CA ILE A 91 -7.59 -1.51 6.85
C ILE A 91 -6.36 -0.82 6.24
N ILE A 92 -6.13 -0.98 4.94
CA ILE A 92 -5.07 -0.27 4.21
C ILE A 92 -5.70 0.79 3.31
N GLY A 93 -5.24 2.03 3.44
CA GLY A 93 -5.73 3.15 2.65
C GLY A 93 -4.71 4.25 2.43
N ASP A 94 -5.17 5.29 1.76
CA ASP A 94 -4.44 6.50 1.39
C ASP A 94 -4.69 7.65 2.39
N ALA A 95 -4.12 8.84 2.11
CA ALA A 95 -4.14 10.00 3.00
C ALA A 95 -5.52 10.40 3.59
N PRO A 96 -6.66 10.34 2.86
CA PRO A 96 -7.99 10.55 3.45
C PRO A 96 -8.29 9.67 4.69
N GLY A 97 -7.68 8.49 4.79
CA GLY A 97 -7.79 7.60 5.95
C GLY A 97 -7.31 8.21 7.26
N MET A 98 -6.47 9.26 7.21
CA MET A 98 -6.03 9.99 8.41
C MET A 98 -7.20 10.53 9.24
N GLY A 99 -8.27 10.98 8.58
CA GLY A 99 -9.49 11.48 9.23
C GLY A 99 -10.41 10.40 9.80
N LYS A 100 -10.01 9.12 9.71
CA LYS A 100 -10.81 7.96 10.11
C LYS A 100 -10.12 7.04 11.13
N ARG A 101 -8.94 7.43 11.62
CA ARG A 101 -8.15 6.61 12.55
C ARG A 101 -8.84 6.37 13.89
N GLU A 102 -9.46 7.40 14.46
CA GLU A 102 -10.21 7.28 15.71
C GLU A 102 -11.42 6.35 15.53
N GLU A 103 -12.16 6.52 14.44
CA GLU A 103 -13.31 5.66 14.10
C GLU A 103 -12.89 4.19 13.88
N MET A 104 -11.74 3.95 13.23
CA MET A 104 -11.19 2.59 13.07
C MET A 104 -10.74 1.98 14.40
N ASP A 105 -10.18 2.78 15.30
CA ASP A 105 -9.78 2.33 16.64
C ASP A 105 -11.00 1.93 17.48
N GLU A 106 -12.03 2.78 17.50
CA GLU A 106 -13.30 2.50 18.18
C GLU A 106 -13.99 1.24 17.62
N GLN A 107 -13.80 0.95 16.33
CA GLN A 107 -14.29 -0.26 15.66
C GLN A 107 -13.44 -1.51 15.92
N GLY A 108 -12.35 -1.41 16.68
CA GLY A 108 -11.44 -2.53 16.91
C GLY A 108 -10.71 -2.98 15.65
N LEU A 109 -10.41 -2.06 14.73
CA LEU A 109 -9.73 -2.34 13.46
C LEU A 109 -8.28 -1.82 13.48
N GLY A 110 -7.38 -2.60 12.89
CA GLY A 110 -6.04 -2.12 12.56
C GLY A 110 -6.08 -1.21 11.34
N TYR A 111 -5.06 -0.37 11.16
CA TYR A 111 -4.88 0.40 9.95
C TYR A 111 -3.43 0.60 9.52
N ILE A 112 -3.23 0.66 8.21
CA ILE A 112 -2.05 1.25 7.56
C ILE A 112 -2.54 2.38 6.64
N VAL A 113 -2.09 3.61 6.91
CA VAL A 113 -2.36 4.77 6.06
C VAL A 113 -1.09 5.14 5.31
N VAL A 114 -1.10 4.97 3.98
CA VAL A 114 0.04 5.24 3.09
C VAL A 114 -0.10 6.64 2.50
N LEU A 115 0.59 7.63 3.07
CA LEU A 115 0.43 9.03 2.64
C LEU A 115 0.97 9.30 1.24
N GLY A 116 1.95 8.53 0.79
CA GLY A 116 2.55 8.61 -0.55
C GLY A 116 1.85 7.75 -1.61
N ASP A 117 0.66 7.23 -1.32
CA ASP A 117 -0.17 6.48 -2.27
C ASP A 117 -1.31 7.40 -2.75
N PRO A 118 -1.07 8.25 -3.76
CA PRO A 118 -1.99 9.32 -4.13
C PRO A 118 -3.22 8.84 -4.88
N MET A 119 -4.31 9.60 -4.72
CA MET A 119 -5.44 9.54 -5.63
C MET A 119 -5.01 9.95 -7.05
N ILE A 120 -5.53 9.25 -8.05
CA ILE A 120 -5.28 9.50 -9.47
C ILE A 120 -6.19 10.61 -10.04
N GLY A 121 -5.72 11.28 -11.09
CA GLY A 121 -6.44 12.29 -11.87
C GLY A 121 -7.60 11.74 -12.71
N ALA A 122 -8.66 11.25 -12.06
CA ALA A 122 -9.79 10.53 -12.67
C ALA A 122 -10.79 11.42 -13.46
N ARG A 123 -10.29 12.15 -14.47
CA ARG A 123 -11.10 12.90 -15.45
C ARG A 123 -11.21 12.15 -16.77
N ARG A 124 -12.42 12.08 -17.34
CA ARG A 124 -12.71 11.30 -18.56
C ARG A 124 -11.89 11.77 -19.77
N GLU A 125 -11.61 13.07 -19.82
CA GLU A 125 -10.91 13.75 -20.90
C GLU A 125 -9.40 13.46 -20.92
N PHE A 126 -8.88 12.84 -19.86
CA PHE A 126 -7.45 12.60 -19.66
C PHE A 126 -7.14 11.13 -19.35
N LEU A 127 -7.84 10.53 -18.38
CA LEU A 127 -7.51 9.24 -17.82
C LEU A 127 -8.12 8.09 -18.63
N ASP A 128 -7.44 7.68 -19.70
CA ASP A 128 -7.70 6.44 -20.41
C ASP A 128 -7.06 5.22 -19.69
N PRO A 129 -7.30 3.98 -20.15
CA PRO A 129 -6.66 2.80 -19.56
C PRO A 129 -5.13 2.83 -19.60
N THR A 130 -4.53 3.44 -20.63
CA THR A 130 -3.06 3.54 -20.78
C THR A 130 -2.49 4.46 -19.71
N GLU A 131 -3.07 5.65 -19.57
CA GLU A 131 -2.64 6.66 -18.60
C GLU A 131 -2.85 6.16 -17.15
N MET A 132 -3.96 5.45 -16.91
CA MET A 132 -4.21 4.79 -15.62
C MET A 132 -3.12 3.76 -15.27
N ALA A 133 -2.73 2.92 -16.23
CA ALA A 133 -1.67 1.93 -16.01
C ALA A 133 -0.30 2.60 -15.81
N SER A 134 -0.01 3.65 -16.59
CA SER A 134 1.25 4.42 -16.49
C SER A 134 1.40 5.06 -15.12
N PHE A 135 0.37 5.77 -14.65
CA PHE A 135 0.35 6.38 -13.31
C PHE A 135 0.62 5.36 -12.20
N ASN A 136 -0.08 4.22 -12.24
CA ASN A 136 0.08 3.18 -11.23
C ASN A 136 1.48 2.56 -11.25
N ALA A 137 2.10 2.41 -12.43
CA ALA A 137 3.48 1.94 -12.54
C ALA A 137 4.47 2.89 -11.84
N ASP A 138 4.26 4.21 -11.98
CA ASP A 138 5.07 5.22 -11.31
C ASP A 138 4.83 5.25 -9.79
N VAL A 139 3.58 5.16 -9.33
CA VAL A 139 3.27 5.05 -7.89
C VAL A 139 3.94 3.80 -7.29
N ILE A 140 3.78 2.63 -7.93
CA ILE A 140 4.43 1.38 -7.50
C ILE A 140 5.95 1.57 -7.44
N LYS A 141 6.55 2.24 -8.42
CA LYS A 141 7.99 2.53 -8.44
C LYS A 141 8.39 3.34 -7.21
N VAL A 142 7.67 4.42 -6.91
CA VAL A 142 7.94 5.28 -5.76
C VAL A 142 7.81 4.48 -4.47
N LEU A 143 6.64 3.87 -4.20
CA LEU A 143 6.38 3.16 -2.94
C LEU A 143 7.37 2.02 -2.68
N ALA A 144 7.78 1.30 -3.73
CA ALA A 144 8.78 0.23 -3.62
C ALA A 144 10.18 0.78 -3.35
N ALA A 145 10.61 1.81 -4.07
CA ALA A 145 11.98 2.32 -3.99
C ALA A 145 12.22 3.23 -2.78
N THR A 146 11.19 3.85 -2.21
CA THR A 146 11.29 4.67 -0.99
C THR A 146 11.19 3.88 0.30
N GLY A 147 10.80 2.60 0.25
CA GLY A 147 10.68 1.72 1.41
C GLY A 147 9.28 1.59 2.00
N ALA A 148 8.27 2.26 1.44
CA ALA A 148 6.88 2.18 1.94
C ALA A 148 6.34 0.74 1.92
N TYR A 149 6.60 -0.02 0.85
CA TYR A 149 6.22 -1.44 0.83
C TYR A 149 6.96 -2.30 1.83
N ARG A 150 8.18 -1.91 2.25
CA ARG A 150 8.86 -2.63 3.33
C ARG A 150 8.15 -2.42 4.66
N VAL A 151 7.64 -1.21 4.92
CA VAL A 151 6.83 -0.96 6.12
C VAL A 151 5.55 -1.81 6.08
N VAL A 152 4.87 -1.90 4.94
CA VAL A 152 3.69 -2.76 4.77
C VAL A 152 4.03 -4.22 5.02
N GLN A 153 5.09 -4.73 4.36
CA GLN A 153 5.61 -6.09 4.54
C GLN A 153 5.87 -6.40 6.01
N GLU A 154 6.72 -5.61 6.68
CA GLU A 154 7.15 -5.86 8.05
C GLU A 154 5.99 -5.76 9.05
N THR A 155 5.00 -4.89 8.78
CA THR A 155 3.80 -4.78 9.61
C THR A 155 2.96 -6.05 9.53
N ILE A 156 2.74 -6.58 8.31
CA ILE A 156 1.93 -7.79 8.10
C ILE A 156 2.70 -9.04 8.56
N ASP A 157 4.02 -9.12 8.33
CA ASP A 157 4.87 -10.20 8.87
C ASP A 157 4.81 -10.26 10.40
N GLY A 158 4.70 -9.11 11.08
CA GLY A 158 4.47 -9.06 12.52
C GLY A 158 3.15 -9.71 12.95
N MET A 159 2.07 -9.49 12.19
CA MET A 159 0.78 -10.15 12.42
C MET A 159 0.87 -11.66 12.17
N ILE A 160 1.54 -12.07 11.08
CA ILE A 160 1.77 -13.48 10.75
C ILE A 160 2.53 -14.18 11.89
N ALA A 161 3.60 -13.57 12.38
CA ALA A 161 4.38 -14.11 13.48
C ALA A 161 3.56 -14.24 14.79
N ALA A 162 2.65 -13.30 15.06
CA ALA A 162 1.73 -13.39 16.20
C ALA A 162 0.78 -14.59 16.06
N CYS A 163 0.18 -14.80 14.88
CA CYS A 163 -0.65 -15.96 14.58
C CYS A 163 0.12 -17.28 14.78
N GLU A 164 1.32 -17.39 14.23
CA GLU A 164 2.13 -18.61 14.34
C GLU A 164 2.50 -18.95 15.78
N ALA A 165 2.71 -17.94 16.62
CA ALA A 165 2.97 -18.10 18.04
C ALA A 165 1.72 -18.45 18.86
N GLY A 166 0.52 -18.42 18.26
CA GLY A 166 -0.75 -18.60 18.95
C GLY A 166 -1.11 -17.40 19.86
N ASN A 167 -0.52 -16.25 19.60
CA ASN A 167 -0.80 -15.01 20.33
C ASN A 167 -1.99 -14.28 19.71
N GLU A 168 -2.64 -13.45 20.53
CA GLU A 168 -3.60 -12.47 20.02
C GLU A 168 -2.89 -11.48 19.10
N ILE A 169 -3.51 -11.16 17.96
CA ILE A 169 -2.95 -10.21 16.99
C ILE A 169 -3.15 -8.80 17.52
N GLU A 170 -2.07 -8.13 17.91
CA GLU A 170 -2.12 -6.68 18.15
C GLU A 170 -2.33 -5.96 16.81
N LEU A 171 -3.52 -5.40 16.63
CA LEU A 171 -3.91 -4.74 15.39
C LEU A 171 -3.06 -3.47 15.16
N PRO A 172 -2.32 -3.39 14.05
CA PRO A 172 -1.34 -2.34 13.85
C PRO A 172 -2.02 -0.99 13.59
N LYS A 173 -1.40 0.09 14.06
CA LYS A 173 -1.84 1.48 13.85
C LYS A 173 -0.72 2.29 13.20
N VAL A 174 -0.57 2.14 11.89
CA VAL A 174 0.58 2.66 11.15
C VAL A 174 0.17 3.78 10.22
N VAL A 175 0.88 4.91 10.31
CA VAL A 175 0.90 5.95 9.27
C VAL A 175 2.28 5.92 8.64
N ILE A 176 2.33 5.82 7.32
CA ILE A 176 3.56 5.83 6.52
C ILE A 176 3.72 7.23 5.91
N ASP A 177 4.57 8.04 6.51
CA ASP A 177 5.05 9.30 5.96
C ASP A 177 6.43 9.11 5.29
N ALA A 178 7.01 10.19 4.76
CA ALA A 178 8.30 10.14 4.09
C ALA A 178 9.43 9.65 5.00
N ALA A 179 9.43 10.06 6.27
CA ALA A 179 10.43 9.64 7.25
C ALA A 179 10.35 8.13 7.49
N LYS A 180 9.16 7.61 7.83
CA LYS A 180 8.95 6.19 8.09
C LYS A 180 9.27 5.32 6.88
N ALA A 181 8.82 5.72 5.68
CA ALA A 181 9.13 4.98 4.46
C ALA A 181 10.65 4.89 4.23
N THR A 182 11.33 6.02 4.28
CA THR A 182 12.77 6.08 3.94
C THR A 182 13.68 5.54 5.04
N ASP A 183 13.25 5.55 6.30
CA ASP A 183 13.92 4.84 7.38
C ASP A 183 13.86 3.33 7.15
N ALA A 184 12.69 2.79 6.78
CA ALA A 184 12.54 1.37 6.47
C ALA A 184 13.31 0.96 5.20
N ALA A 185 13.48 1.84 4.21
CA ALA A 185 14.31 1.54 3.05
C ALA A 185 15.77 1.20 3.40
N GLY A 186 16.29 1.74 4.52
CA GLY A 186 17.62 1.42 5.02
C GLY A 186 18.76 1.91 4.12
N PHE A 187 18.60 3.10 3.51
CA PHE A 187 19.62 3.72 2.67
C PHE A 187 20.94 3.91 3.44
N ALA A 188 22.05 3.40 2.89
CA ALA A 188 23.38 3.70 3.42
C ALA A 188 23.84 5.11 3.03
N SER A 189 23.49 5.56 1.82
CA SER A 189 23.81 6.91 1.36
C SER A 189 22.79 7.95 1.87
N PRO A 190 23.24 9.02 2.55
CA PRO A 190 22.34 10.09 2.99
C PRO A 190 21.69 10.83 1.81
N TYR A 191 22.37 10.89 0.65
CA TYR A 191 21.79 11.48 -0.56
C TYR A 191 20.73 10.59 -1.21
N ALA A 192 20.91 9.26 -1.17
CA ALA A 192 19.87 8.33 -1.60
C ALA A 192 18.61 8.50 -0.72
N LYS A 193 18.80 8.56 0.61
CA LYS A 193 17.71 8.85 1.54
C LYS A 193 17.02 10.17 1.22
N ALA A 194 17.76 11.26 1.04
CA ALA A 194 17.19 12.58 0.73
C ALA A 194 16.37 12.56 -0.58
N LYS A 195 16.86 11.89 -1.63
CA LYS A 195 16.13 11.72 -2.89
C LYS A 195 14.85 10.91 -2.72
N ALA A 196 14.91 9.83 -1.95
CA ALA A 196 13.74 9.02 -1.65
C ALA A 196 12.69 9.78 -0.81
N MET A 197 13.13 10.60 0.15
CA MET A 197 12.24 11.46 0.93
C MET A 197 11.53 12.44 0.01
N ALA A 198 12.28 13.14 -0.86
CA ALA A 198 11.70 14.06 -1.83
C ALA A 198 10.72 13.36 -2.78
N ALA A 199 11.05 12.17 -3.29
CA ALA A 199 10.16 11.40 -4.14
C ALA A 199 8.85 11.01 -3.43
N TYR A 200 8.92 10.62 -2.16
CA TYR A 200 7.74 10.30 -1.38
C TYR A 200 6.86 11.54 -1.11
N GLU A 201 7.47 12.67 -0.75
CA GLU A 201 6.77 13.95 -0.57
C GLU A 201 6.09 14.43 -1.87
N MET A 202 6.77 14.26 -3.01
CA MET A 202 6.18 14.53 -4.32
C MET A 202 4.94 13.66 -4.55
N ALA A 203 5.02 12.35 -4.29
CA ALA A 203 3.89 11.44 -4.43
C ALA A 203 2.74 11.80 -3.48
N ALA A 204 3.00 12.13 -2.22
CA ALA A 204 1.97 12.61 -1.30
C ALA A 204 1.28 13.88 -1.84
N LYS A 205 2.04 14.79 -2.48
CA LYS A 205 1.50 16.03 -3.04
C LYS A 205 0.64 15.83 -4.29
N VAL A 206 0.86 14.76 -5.06
CA VAL A 206 0.03 14.42 -6.23
C VAL A 206 -1.45 14.35 -5.85
N GLY A 207 -1.77 13.73 -4.71
CA GLY A 207 -3.15 13.60 -4.23
C GLY A 207 -3.87 14.94 -4.05
N ASP A 208 -3.17 15.98 -3.57
CA ASP A 208 -3.73 17.34 -3.43
C ASP A 208 -4.04 17.98 -4.80
N ILE A 209 -3.15 17.78 -5.77
CA ILE A 209 -3.29 18.34 -7.12
C ILE A 209 -4.46 17.67 -7.83
N ASP A 210 -4.55 16.34 -7.74
CA ASP A 210 -5.64 15.58 -8.34
C ASP A 210 -6.98 15.84 -7.66
N LEU A 211 -7.02 16.03 -6.33
CA LEU A 211 -8.23 16.46 -5.63
C LEU A 211 -8.74 17.80 -6.17
N LYS A 212 -7.83 18.76 -6.38
CA LYS A 212 -8.18 20.06 -6.98
C LYS A 212 -8.71 19.90 -8.40
N GLY A 213 -8.03 19.12 -9.24
CA GLY A 213 -8.42 18.89 -10.64
C GLY A 213 -9.73 18.11 -10.78
N CYS A 214 -9.96 17.11 -9.94
CA CYS A 214 -11.13 16.24 -10.01
C CYS A 214 -12.38 16.85 -9.40
N PHE A 215 -12.26 17.60 -8.30
CA PHE A 215 -13.44 18.00 -7.50
C PHE A 215 -13.63 19.51 -7.33
N MET A 216 -12.57 20.32 -7.43
CA MET A 216 -12.67 21.76 -7.13
C MET A 216 -12.78 22.63 -8.38
N VAL A 217 -12.00 22.33 -9.42
CA VAL A 217 -11.98 23.09 -10.68
C VAL A 217 -13.00 22.53 -11.66
N LYS A 218 -13.84 23.39 -12.25
CA LYS A 218 -14.94 22.99 -13.13
C LYS A 218 -14.67 23.19 -14.63
N GLU A 219 -13.83 24.17 -14.97
CA GLU A 219 -13.51 24.51 -16.37
C GLU A 219 -12.51 23.49 -16.95
N MET A 220 -12.86 22.85 -18.07
CA MET A 220 -12.08 21.76 -18.68
C MET A 220 -10.68 22.20 -19.08
N GLU A 221 -10.58 23.38 -19.68
CA GLU A 221 -9.34 24.02 -20.09
C GLU A 221 -8.40 24.30 -18.91
N LYS A 222 -8.93 24.27 -17.67
CA LYS A 222 -8.16 24.41 -16.45
C LYS A 222 -7.91 23.08 -15.74
N TYR A 223 -8.93 22.23 -15.58
CA TYR A 223 -8.76 21.00 -14.80
C TYR A 223 -7.95 19.93 -15.53
N VAL A 224 -8.04 19.85 -16.87
CA VAL A 224 -7.29 18.84 -17.64
C VAL A 224 -5.78 19.04 -17.48
N PRO A 225 -5.22 20.26 -17.67
CA PRO A 225 -3.81 20.50 -17.37
C PRO A 225 -3.41 20.24 -15.90
N ILE A 226 -4.33 20.44 -14.96
CA ILE A 226 -4.06 20.19 -13.53
C ILE A 226 -3.85 18.70 -13.27
N VAL A 227 -4.78 17.83 -13.70
CA VAL A 227 -4.64 16.38 -13.51
C VAL A 227 -3.46 15.81 -14.30
N ALA A 228 -3.21 16.33 -15.51
CA ALA A 228 -2.02 15.96 -16.28
C ALA A 228 -0.71 16.35 -15.56
N SER A 229 -0.66 17.53 -14.92
CA SER A 229 0.52 17.94 -14.15
C SER A 229 0.78 17.08 -12.91
N ALA A 230 -0.27 16.49 -12.32
CA ALA A 230 -0.15 15.57 -11.21
C ALA A 230 0.53 14.26 -11.65
N HIS A 231 0.20 13.79 -12.87
CA HIS A 231 0.84 12.64 -13.49
C HIS A 231 2.31 12.90 -13.86
N GLU A 232 2.64 14.09 -14.37
CA GLU A 232 4.04 14.48 -14.58
C GLU A 232 4.85 14.54 -13.27
N LEU A 233 4.20 14.93 -12.17
CA LEU A 233 4.82 14.96 -10.85
C LEU A 233 5.11 13.54 -10.33
N ILE A 234 4.18 12.58 -10.47
CA ILE A 234 4.46 11.20 -10.05
C ILE A 234 5.53 10.54 -10.92
N ALA A 235 5.54 10.80 -12.23
CA ALA A 235 6.58 10.30 -13.13
C ALA A 235 7.97 10.85 -12.75
N THR A 236 8.05 12.11 -12.35
CA THR A 236 9.29 12.71 -11.85
C THR A 236 9.69 12.12 -10.49
N ALA A 237 8.74 11.87 -9.60
CA ALA A 237 9.00 11.19 -8.33
C ALA A 237 9.55 9.77 -8.55
N ALA A 238 9.00 9.01 -9.50
CA ALA A 238 9.47 7.67 -9.86
C ALA A 238 10.91 7.66 -10.38
N LYS A 239 11.27 8.66 -11.21
CA LYS A 239 12.66 8.87 -11.65
C LYS A 239 13.59 9.15 -10.46
N LEU A 240 13.19 10.05 -9.56
CA LEU A 240 13.99 10.41 -8.39
C LEU A 240 14.17 9.24 -7.40
N ALA A 241 13.12 8.45 -7.18
CA ALA A 241 13.19 7.23 -6.39
C ALA A 241 14.08 6.16 -7.04
N THR A 242 14.09 6.09 -8.37
CA THR A 242 15.02 5.23 -9.13
C THR A 242 16.46 5.69 -8.93
N GLU A 243 16.75 6.99 -9.02
CA GLU A 243 18.08 7.53 -8.74
C GLU A 243 18.56 7.20 -7.32
N ALA A 244 17.70 7.31 -6.31
CA ALA A 244 18.02 6.89 -4.95
C ALA A 244 18.46 5.42 -4.89
N ARG A 245 17.74 4.54 -5.59
CA ARG A 245 18.09 3.12 -5.68
C ARG A 245 19.38 2.86 -6.46
N GLU A 246 19.64 3.61 -7.53
CA GLU A 246 20.88 3.48 -8.31
C GLU A 246 22.11 3.91 -7.50
N ILE A 247 22.00 4.91 -6.62
CA ILE A 247 23.08 5.27 -5.70
C ILE A 247 23.44 4.09 -4.79
N GLU A 248 22.45 3.41 -4.21
CA GLU A 248 22.70 2.22 -3.36
C GLU A 248 23.28 1.05 -4.17
N LYS A 249 22.88 0.87 -5.43
CA LYS A 249 23.48 -0.14 -6.32
C LYS A 249 24.93 0.18 -6.62
N ALA A 250 25.25 1.43 -6.94
CA ALA A 250 26.61 1.87 -7.22
C ALA A 250 27.56 1.66 -6.03
N ASN A 251 27.02 1.69 -4.81
CA ASN A 251 27.77 1.47 -3.57
C ASN A 251 27.75 0.01 -3.10
N ASP A 252 27.02 -0.90 -3.76
CA ASP A 252 26.76 -2.27 -3.31
C ASP A 252 26.12 -2.36 -1.90
N THR A 253 25.21 -1.43 -1.60
CA THR A 253 24.57 -1.28 -0.28
C THR A 253 23.06 -1.51 -0.27
N VAL A 254 22.48 -1.97 -1.38
CA VAL A 254 21.01 -2.14 -1.50
C VAL A 254 20.46 -3.11 -0.45
N LEU A 255 19.72 -2.59 0.53
CA LEU A 255 19.02 -3.43 1.50
C LEU A 255 17.95 -4.30 0.84
N ARG A 256 18.03 -5.60 1.09
CA ARG A 256 17.07 -6.62 0.66
C ARG A 256 16.64 -7.41 1.89
N LYS A 257 15.33 -7.64 2.01
CA LYS A 257 14.75 -8.46 3.08
C LYS A 257 13.83 -9.54 2.52
N PRO A 258 14.39 -10.58 1.88
CA PRO A 258 13.59 -11.67 1.34
C PRO A 258 13.02 -12.53 2.48
N HIS A 259 11.91 -13.22 2.22
CA HIS A 259 11.46 -14.29 3.12
C HIS A 259 12.36 -15.51 2.93
N GLY A 260 12.66 -16.22 4.03
CA GLY A 260 13.43 -17.46 4.06
C GLY A 260 12.57 -18.69 3.86
N ALA A 261 13.20 -19.86 3.84
CA ALA A 261 12.54 -21.14 3.59
C ALA A 261 11.54 -21.57 4.69
N GLN A 262 11.52 -20.90 5.84
CA GLN A 262 10.54 -21.12 6.92
C GLN A 262 9.60 -19.92 7.08
N GLY A 263 9.61 -18.97 6.14
CA GLY A 263 8.77 -17.77 6.20
C GLY A 263 9.34 -16.61 7.03
N GLN A 264 10.51 -16.77 7.64
CA GLN A 264 11.18 -15.72 8.41
C GLN A 264 11.75 -14.64 7.49
N THR A 265 11.75 -13.38 7.93
CA THR A 265 12.33 -12.28 7.15
C THR A 265 13.84 -12.24 7.34
N LEU A 266 14.60 -12.45 6.26
CA LEU A 266 16.07 -12.38 6.25
C LEU A 266 16.55 -10.98 5.85
N SER A 267 17.86 -10.73 5.86
CA SER A 267 18.45 -9.44 5.48
C SER A 267 19.80 -9.58 4.76
N LYS A 268 20.05 -8.70 3.79
CA LYS A 268 21.38 -8.48 3.18
C LYS A 268 21.47 -7.12 2.49
N THR A 269 22.70 -6.64 2.28
CA THR A 269 23.00 -5.41 1.52
C THR A 269 23.88 -5.67 0.30
N VAL A 270 24.99 -6.39 0.51
CA VAL A 270 25.96 -6.77 -0.54
C VAL A 270 25.29 -7.67 -1.59
N LEU A 271 25.51 -7.39 -2.88
CA LEU A 271 24.87 -8.11 -3.98
C LEU A 271 25.25 -9.60 -3.98
N VAL A 272 26.55 -9.91 -3.87
CA VAL A 272 27.09 -11.28 -3.89
C VAL A 272 27.31 -11.81 -2.47
N SER A 273 26.24 -11.86 -1.68
CA SER A 273 26.19 -12.50 -0.35
C SER A 273 24.93 -13.36 -0.18
N LYS A 274 24.85 -14.16 0.88
CA LYS A 274 23.59 -14.81 1.26
C LYS A 274 22.79 -13.88 2.19
N PRO A 275 21.45 -13.90 2.12
CA PRO A 275 20.63 -13.27 3.15
C PRO A 275 20.72 -14.09 4.44
N GLU A 276 20.83 -13.39 5.57
CA GLU A 276 20.93 -13.96 6.93
C GLU A 276 19.76 -13.52 7.79
#